data_AF-V4UKJ5-F1
#
_entry.id   AF-V4UKJ5-F1
#
_cell.length_a   1.000
_cell.length_b   1.000
_cell.length_c   1.000
_cell.angle_alpha   90.00
_cell.angle_beta   90.00
_cell.angle_gamma   90.00
#
_symmetry.space_group_name_H-M   'P 1'
#
loop_
_entity.id
_entity.type
_entity.pdbx_description
1 polymer ?
#
loop_
_entity_poly.entity_id
_entity_poly.type
_entity_poly.pdbx_seq_one_letter_code
_entity_poly.pdbx_strand_id
1 'polypeptide(L)'
;MSSDKYDAFLIRFNGTNYSAWAFHFEIFVKGKDLLGHVDGRKPAPDKDIDQDGHAKWEVKDAQIMAWILGSVESNFILNLRPFKTATRMWNHLKKLYSQTNTARRFQLEHELANLQQGSLSIFDFYSSFMNLWAEYTDIIYATLPPEGLSYVQSVHETTKRDQFLMKLRSEFESTRSNLMNRESVPSLDTCLNDLFREEQRLLNQNTMEQQKSTFVPMVMQLKASQK
;
A
#
# COMPACT_ATOMS: atom_id res chain seq x y z
N MET A 1 32.44 12.67 14.55
CA MET A 1 32.14 12.04 13.25
C MET A 1 30.66 11.71 13.24
N SER A 2 29.86 12.59 12.64
CA SER A 2 28.42 12.36 12.50
C SER A 2 28.24 11.22 11.52
N SER A 3 27.55 10.15 11.93
CA SER A 3 27.10 9.11 11.02
C SER A 3 26.21 9.76 9.98
N ASP A 4 26.72 9.95 8.76
CA ASP A 4 25.92 10.22 7.58
C ASP A 4 25.01 9.01 7.36
N LYS A 5 23.88 9.00 8.07
CA LYS A 5 22.77 8.11 7.76
C LYS A 5 22.32 8.53 6.37
N TYR A 6 22.75 7.78 5.36
CA TYR A 6 22.12 7.86 4.05
C TYR A 6 20.61 7.84 4.27
N ASP A 7 19.91 8.88 3.80
CA ASP A 7 18.45 8.93 3.84
C ASP A 7 17.93 7.68 3.11
N ALA A 8 17.55 6.66 3.88
CA ALA A 8 17.19 5.36 3.34
C ALA A 8 15.76 5.42 2.83
N PHE A 9 15.59 5.21 1.52
CA PHE A 9 14.27 5.09 0.94
C PHE A 9 13.72 3.69 1.21
N LEU A 10 12.63 3.61 1.98
CA LEU A 10 11.95 2.34 2.27
C LEU A 10 11.39 1.70 0.99
N ILE A 11 11.00 2.53 0.03
CA ILE A 11 10.46 2.10 -1.26
C ILE A 11 11.42 2.55 -2.35
N ARG A 12 11.96 1.57 -3.10
CA ARG A 12 12.75 1.82 -4.29
C ARG A 12 11.87 1.70 -5.53
N PHE A 13 11.94 2.69 -6.43
CA PHE A 13 11.17 2.67 -7.66
C PHE A 13 11.71 1.63 -8.65
N ASN A 14 10.83 0.72 -9.08
CA ASN A 14 11.17 -0.41 -9.96
C ASN A 14 10.41 -0.42 -11.31
N GLY A 15 9.67 0.66 -11.61
CA GLY A 15 8.88 0.77 -12.83
C GLY A 15 7.40 0.40 -12.68
N THR A 16 7.02 -0.39 -11.68
CA THR A 16 5.63 -0.81 -11.46
C THR A 16 5.00 -0.21 -10.21
N ASN A 17 5.80 0.27 -9.27
CA ASN A 17 5.36 0.82 -7.98
C ASN A 17 5.37 2.36 -7.91
N TYR A 18 5.14 3.05 -9.03
CA TYR A 18 5.27 4.51 -9.11
C TYR A 18 4.45 5.25 -8.05
N SER A 19 3.18 4.90 -7.85
CA SER A 19 2.30 5.59 -6.87
C SER A 19 2.88 5.55 -5.46
N ALA A 20 3.23 4.34 -4.99
CA ALA A 20 3.77 4.14 -3.65
C ALA A 20 5.13 4.83 -3.44
N TRP A 21 6.03 4.73 -4.43
CA TRP A 21 7.32 5.43 -4.40
C TRP A 21 7.13 6.95 -4.41
N ALA A 22 6.27 7.48 -5.29
CA ALA A 22 6.04 8.90 -5.42
C ALA A 22 5.46 9.49 -4.12
N PHE A 23 4.49 8.81 -3.51
CA PHE A 23 3.93 9.18 -2.21
C PHE A 23 5.01 9.26 -1.11
N HIS A 24 5.84 8.23 -0.99
CA HIS A 24 6.92 8.20 0.00
C HIS A 24 7.95 9.32 -0.27
N PHE A 25 8.33 9.53 -1.53
CA PHE A 25 9.29 10.56 -1.92
C PHE A 25 8.76 11.98 -1.66
N GLU A 26 7.50 12.26 -2.00
CA GLU A 26 6.85 13.56 -1.74
C GLU A 26 6.82 13.87 -0.24
N ILE A 27 6.47 12.90 0.62
CA ILE A 27 6.49 13.07 2.08
C ILE A 27 7.90 13.38 2.57
N PHE A 28 8.89 12.61 2.09
CA PHE A 28 10.29 12.79 2.47
C PHE A 28 10.79 14.20 2.13
N VAL A 29 10.55 14.66 0.90
CA VAL A 29 10.99 16.01 0.46
C VAL A 29 10.18 17.12 1.14
N LYS A 30 8.88 16.90 1.38
CA LYS A 30 8.02 17.83 2.15
C LYS A 30 8.51 18.00 3.58
N GLY A 31 8.94 16.92 4.23
CA GLY A 31 9.54 16.94 5.57
C GLY A 31 10.82 17.78 5.67
N LYS A 32 11.46 18.08 4.53
CA LYS A 32 12.65 18.94 4.43
C LYS A 32 12.36 20.36 3.88
N ASP A 33 11.09 20.74 3.72
CA ASP A 33 10.64 22.01 3.11
C ASP A 33 11.13 22.23 1.64
N LEU A 34 11.37 21.14 0.93
CA LEU A 34 11.94 21.17 -0.42
C LEU A 34 10.92 20.83 -1.52
N LEU A 35 9.66 20.55 -1.17
CA LEU A 35 8.64 20.09 -2.13
C LEU A 35 8.44 21.07 -3.30
N GLY A 36 8.63 22.37 -3.03
CA GLY A 36 8.56 23.43 -4.04
C GLY A 36 9.53 23.27 -5.22
N HIS A 37 10.66 22.58 -5.03
CA HIS A 37 11.59 22.26 -6.12
C HIS A 37 11.07 21.11 -7.00
N VAL A 38 10.31 20.18 -6.42
CA VAL A 38 9.79 19.00 -7.13
C VAL A 38 8.56 19.36 -7.94
N ASP A 39 7.63 20.12 -7.35
CA ASP A 39 6.38 20.55 -8.01
C ASP A 39 6.54 21.81 -8.88
N GLY A 40 7.69 22.47 -8.80
CA GLY A 40 8.02 23.66 -9.58
C GLY A 40 7.53 24.98 -9.00
N ARG A 41 6.95 25.00 -7.79
CA ARG A 41 6.51 26.24 -7.11
C ARG A 41 7.64 27.15 -6.68
N LYS A 42 8.86 26.61 -6.49
CA LYS A 42 10.09 27.37 -6.19
C LYS A 42 11.06 27.27 -7.38
N PRO A 43 10.81 27.98 -8.51
CA PRO A 43 11.71 27.97 -9.66
C PRO A 43 13.08 28.61 -9.30
N ALA A 44 14.09 28.33 -10.13
CA ALA A 44 15.40 28.91 -9.96
C ALA A 44 15.35 30.45 -10.04
N PRO A 45 15.97 31.19 -9.09
CA PRO A 45 16.15 32.63 -9.21
C PRO A 45 16.92 33.00 -10.47
N ASP A 46 16.66 34.19 -11.02
CA ASP A 46 17.45 34.72 -12.12
C ASP A 46 18.88 34.97 -11.64
N LYS A 47 19.84 34.33 -12.31
CA LYS A 47 21.25 34.36 -11.95
C LYS A 47 21.86 35.75 -12.11
N ASP A 48 21.33 36.56 -13.02
CA ASP A 48 21.81 37.91 -13.28
C ASP A 48 21.28 38.92 -12.24
N ILE A 49 20.23 38.54 -11.48
CA ILE A 49 19.58 39.36 -10.45
C ILE A 49 20.03 38.94 -9.04
N ASP A 50 20.09 37.64 -8.77
CA ASP A 50 20.44 37.08 -7.47
C ASP A 50 21.34 35.84 -7.61
N GLN A 51 22.63 36.10 -7.78
CA GLN A 51 23.64 35.05 -7.96
C GLN A 51 23.78 34.13 -6.74
N ASP A 52 23.70 34.67 -5.52
CA ASP A 52 23.82 33.91 -4.26
C ASP A 52 22.58 33.03 -4.03
N GLY A 53 21.38 33.58 -4.25
CA GLY A 53 20.13 32.82 -4.20
C GLY A 53 20.08 31.71 -5.25
N HIS A 54 20.57 31.98 -6.47
CA HIS A 54 20.69 30.96 -7.52
C HIS A 54 21.63 29.83 -7.11
N ALA A 55 22.83 30.12 -6.61
CA ALA A 55 23.79 29.11 -6.16
C ALA A 55 23.23 28.25 -5.01
N LYS A 56 22.54 28.88 -4.03
CA LYS A 56 21.86 28.16 -2.93
C LYS A 56 20.73 27.28 -3.44
N TRP A 57 19.99 27.73 -4.45
CA TRP A 57 18.94 26.95 -5.09
C TRP A 57 19.53 25.73 -5.82
N GLU A 58 20.62 25.89 -6.58
CA GLU A 58 21.29 24.79 -7.29
C GLU A 58 21.75 23.68 -6.34
N VAL A 59 22.29 24.03 -5.17
CA VAL A 59 22.70 23.03 -4.16
C VAL A 59 21.50 22.21 -3.67
N LYS A 60 20.36 22.86 -3.39
CA LYS A 60 19.14 22.17 -2.97
C LYS A 60 18.55 21.30 -4.07
N ASP A 61 18.52 21.82 -5.31
CA ASP A 61 18.02 21.07 -6.45
C ASP A 61 18.89 19.83 -6.72
N ALA A 62 20.21 19.97 -6.66
CA ALA A 62 21.16 18.85 -6.79
C ALA A 62 21.00 17.79 -5.68
N GLN A 63 20.71 18.20 -4.44
CA GLN A 63 20.41 17.26 -3.35
C GLN A 63 19.17 16.42 -3.67
N ILE A 64 18.10 17.06 -4.18
CA ILE A 64 16.88 16.36 -4.56
C ILE A 64 17.11 15.45 -5.76
N MET A 65 17.88 15.90 -6.76
CA MET A 65 18.28 15.03 -7.87
C MET A 65 19.04 13.79 -7.38
N ALA A 66 19.97 13.95 -6.44
CA ALA A 66 20.69 12.83 -5.84
C ALA A 66 19.74 11.86 -5.11
N TRP A 67 18.74 12.39 -4.38
CA TRP A 67 17.70 11.57 -3.76
C TRP A 67 16.81 10.84 -4.78
N ILE A 68 16.41 11.48 -5.88
CA ILE A 68 15.68 10.81 -6.97
C ILE A 68 16.53 9.66 -7.49
N LEU A 69 17.79 9.92 -7.86
CA LEU A 69 18.71 8.89 -8.39
C LEU A 69 18.98 7.76 -7.39
N GLY A 70 19.06 8.06 -6.10
CA GLY A 70 19.26 7.08 -5.03
C GLY A 70 18.01 6.24 -4.71
N SER A 71 16.83 6.74 -5.06
CA SER A 71 15.54 6.10 -4.76
C SER A 71 14.96 5.28 -5.93
N VAL A 72 15.62 5.27 -7.09
CA VAL A 72 15.24 4.47 -8.26
C VAL A 72 16.18 3.28 -8.47
N GLU A 73 15.73 2.22 -9.16
CA GLU A 73 16.63 1.17 -9.64
C GLU A 73 17.65 1.69 -10.67
N SER A 74 18.80 1.01 -10.78
CA SER A 74 19.96 1.49 -11.55
C SER A 74 19.70 1.64 -13.04
N ASN A 75 18.77 0.86 -13.59
CA ASN A 75 18.33 0.94 -15.00
C ASN A 75 17.62 2.26 -15.33
N PHE A 76 17.10 3.01 -14.35
CA PHE A 76 16.46 4.31 -14.58
C PHE A 76 17.45 5.48 -14.63
N ILE A 77 18.64 5.33 -14.03
CA ILE A 77 19.60 6.43 -13.83
C ILE A 77 20.00 7.09 -15.16
N LEU A 78 20.31 6.28 -16.18
CA LEU A 78 20.74 6.81 -17.48
C LEU A 78 19.61 7.54 -18.22
N ASN A 79 18.36 7.12 -18.03
CA ASN A 79 17.20 7.79 -18.61
C ASN A 79 16.97 9.18 -18.01
N LEU A 80 17.43 9.40 -16.77
CA LEU A 80 17.27 10.68 -16.07
C LEU A 80 18.38 11.69 -16.37
N ARG A 81 19.52 11.25 -16.92
CA ARG A 81 20.70 12.09 -17.22
C ARG A 81 20.41 13.36 -18.06
N PRO A 82 19.48 13.37 -19.04
CA PRO A 82 19.18 14.57 -19.82
C PRO A 82 18.50 15.69 -19.01
N PHE A 83 17.83 15.36 -17.91
CA PHE A 83 17.07 16.32 -17.12
C PHE A 83 17.98 17.03 -16.11
N LYS A 84 18.02 18.36 -16.19
CA LYS A 84 18.97 19.20 -15.44
C LYS A 84 18.43 19.79 -14.16
N THR A 85 17.18 19.49 -13.82
CA THR A 85 16.59 19.91 -12.55
C THR A 85 15.77 18.80 -11.93
N ALA A 86 15.59 18.84 -10.60
CA ALA A 86 14.75 17.89 -9.89
C ALA A 86 13.31 17.87 -10.43
N THR A 87 12.73 19.05 -10.69
CA THR A 87 11.39 19.20 -11.30
C THR A 87 11.28 18.44 -12.63
N ARG A 88 12.31 18.53 -13.48
CA ARG A 88 12.30 17.88 -14.80
C ARG A 88 12.44 16.36 -14.69
N MET A 89 13.32 15.87 -13.80
CA MET A 89 13.42 14.44 -13.52
C MET A 89 12.09 13.88 -13.00
N TRP A 90 11.50 14.57 -12.01
CA TRP A 90 10.22 14.20 -11.42
C TRP A 90 9.10 14.15 -12.47
N ASN A 91 8.93 15.22 -13.25
CA ASN A 91 7.90 15.29 -14.27
C ASN A 91 8.07 14.26 -15.39
N HIS A 92 9.31 13.88 -15.72
CA HIS A 92 9.56 12.81 -16.67
C HIS A 92 9.08 11.44 -16.15
N LEU A 93 9.48 11.09 -14.91
CA LEU A 93 9.02 9.87 -14.26
C LEU A 93 7.50 9.85 -14.11
N LYS A 94 6.93 10.97 -13.63
CA LYS A 94 5.48 11.13 -13.53
C LYS A 94 4.81 10.90 -14.86
N LYS A 95 5.24 11.56 -15.94
CA LYS A 95 4.65 11.41 -17.26
C LYS A 95 4.68 9.96 -17.75
N LEU A 96 5.78 9.25 -17.59
CA LEU A 96 5.89 7.89 -18.11
C LEU A 96 5.13 6.86 -17.27
N TYR A 97 5.19 6.99 -15.95
CA TYR A 97 4.75 5.95 -15.02
C TYR A 97 3.45 6.28 -14.28
N SER A 98 2.92 7.51 -14.44
CA SER A 98 1.53 7.83 -14.08
C SER A 98 0.55 7.57 -15.23
N GLN A 99 1.02 7.32 -16.46
CA GLN A 99 0.19 7.13 -17.66
C GLN A 99 -0.23 5.68 -17.91
N THR A 100 0.45 4.71 -17.30
CA THR A 100 0.11 3.27 -17.39
C THR A 100 -1.14 2.86 -16.60
N ASN A 101 -1.97 3.83 -16.21
CA ASN A 101 -3.14 3.64 -15.37
C ASN A 101 -4.16 2.66 -15.96
N THR A 102 -4.35 2.60 -17.28
CA THR A 102 -5.34 1.66 -17.86
C THR A 102 -4.90 0.19 -17.76
N ALA A 103 -3.68 -0.12 -18.17
CA ALA A 103 -3.15 -1.49 -18.08
C ALA A 103 -2.96 -1.91 -16.62
N ARG A 104 -2.48 -1.00 -15.76
CA ARG A 104 -2.35 -1.26 -14.32
C ARG A 104 -3.71 -1.43 -13.66
N ARG A 105 -4.71 -0.62 -14.00
CA ARG A 105 -6.10 -0.79 -13.55
C ARG A 105 -6.64 -2.15 -13.95
N PHE A 106 -6.48 -2.56 -15.22
CA PHE A 106 -6.91 -3.89 -15.67
C PHE A 106 -6.24 -5.01 -14.85
N GLN A 107 -4.93 -4.90 -14.62
CA GLN A 107 -4.20 -5.84 -13.79
C GLN A 107 -4.73 -5.87 -12.34
N LEU A 108 -4.95 -4.70 -11.74
CA LEU A 108 -5.49 -4.58 -10.37
C LEU A 108 -6.92 -5.12 -10.28
N GLU A 109 -7.78 -4.87 -11.26
CA GLU A 109 -9.12 -5.45 -11.35
C GLU A 109 -9.04 -6.98 -11.40
N HIS A 110 -8.13 -7.53 -12.20
CA HIS A 110 -7.88 -8.98 -12.27
C HIS A 110 -7.31 -9.56 -10.97
N GLU A 111 -6.34 -8.89 -10.34
CA GLU A 111 -5.76 -9.30 -9.06
C GLU A 111 -6.81 -9.26 -7.94
N LEU A 112 -7.60 -8.18 -7.84
CA LEU A 112 -8.70 -8.05 -6.89
C LEU A 112 -9.76 -9.13 -7.13
N ALA A 113 -10.15 -9.40 -8.38
CA ALA A 113 -11.14 -10.41 -8.72
C ALA A 113 -10.71 -11.83 -8.27
N ASN A 114 -9.44 -12.17 -8.48
CA ASN A 114 -8.90 -13.49 -8.15
C ASN A 114 -8.40 -13.63 -6.71
N LEU A 115 -8.22 -12.53 -5.98
CA LEU A 115 -7.81 -12.58 -4.58
C LEU A 115 -8.84 -13.35 -3.74
N GLN A 116 -8.34 -14.27 -2.91
CA GLN A 116 -9.10 -15.09 -1.95
C GLN A 116 -8.29 -15.18 -0.66
N GLN A 117 -8.95 -15.36 0.48
CA GLN A 117 -8.25 -15.50 1.76
C GLN A 117 -7.24 -16.65 1.76
N GLY A 118 -7.55 -17.77 1.08
CA GLY A 118 -6.64 -18.91 0.97
C GLY A 118 -6.19 -19.39 2.35
N SER A 119 -4.90 -19.61 2.56
CA SER A 119 -4.32 -19.99 3.87
C SER A 119 -3.88 -18.81 4.74
N LEU A 120 -4.14 -17.57 4.33
CA LEU A 120 -3.69 -16.37 5.04
C LEU A 120 -4.49 -16.13 6.32
N SER A 121 -3.87 -15.51 7.32
CA SER A 121 -4.62 -14.96 8.45
C SER A 121 -5.56 -13.84 7.99
N ILE A 122 -6.56 -13.48 8.79
CA ILE A 122 -7.42 -12.32 8.50
C ILE A 122 -6.58 -11.05 8.36
N PHE A 123 -5.52 -10.90 9.17
CA PHE A 123 -4.63 -9.75 9.12
C PHE A 123 -3.87 -9.66 7.79
N ASP A 124 -3.20 -10.74 7.38
CA ASP A 124 -2.40 -10.76 6.15
C ASP A 124 -3.27 -10.62 4.90
N PHE A 125 -4.45 -11.25 4.94
CA PHE A 125 -5.45 -11.12 3.89
C PHE A 125 -5.96 -9.68 3.78
N TYR A 126 -6.33 -9.05 4.90
CA TYR A 126 -6.75 -7.65 4.95
C TYR A 126 -5.66 -6.71 4.42
N SER A 127 -4.41 -6.89 4.84
CA SER A 127 -3.29 -6.07 4.37
C SER A 127 -3.12 -6.19 2.85
N SER A 128 -3.14 -7.41 2.32
CA SER A 128 -3.02 -7.68 0.88
C SER A 128 -4.17 -7.07 0.08
N PHE A 129 -5.41 -7.25 0.56
CA PHE A 129 -6.60 -6.68 -0.05
C PHE A 129 -6.56 -5.14 -0.05
N MET A 130 -6.18 -4.52 1.06
CA MET A 130 -6.11 -3.06 1.20
C MET A 130 -5.05 -2.44 0.30
N ASN A 131 -3.90 -3.10 0.11
CA ASN A 131 -2.87 -2.61 -0.79
C ASN A 131 -3.37 -2.56 -2.24
N LEU A 132 -4.01 -3.64 -2.71
CA LEU A 132 -4.61 -3.67 -4.05
C LEU A 132 -5.75 -2.66 -4.20
N TRP A 133 -6.62 -2.57 -3.18
CA TRP A 133 -7.75 -1.66 -3.20
C TRP A 133 -7.30 -0.20 -3.24
N ALA A 134 -6.32 0.18 -2.42
CA ALA A 134 -5.78 1.54 -2.39
C ALA A 134 -5.23 1.95 -3.76
N GLU A 135 -4.40 1.10 -4.37
CA GLU A 135 -3.82 1.38 -5.67
C GLU A 135 -4.88 1.45 -6.77
N TYR A 136 -5.88 0.58 -6.73
CA TYR A 136 -7.02 0.63 -7.64
C TYR A 136 -7.77 1.96 -7.51
N THR A 137 -8.10 2.36 -6.28
CA THR A 137 -8.84 3.61 -6.05
C THR A 137 -8.04 4.86 -6.38
N ASP A 138 -6.73 4.87 -6.18
CA ASP A 138 -5.87 5.99 -6.58
C ASP A 138 -5.99 6.26 -8.09
N ILE A 139 -5.98 5.19 -8.90
CA ILE A 139 -6.14 5.31 -10.35
C ILE A 139 -7.54 5.82 -10.71
N ILE A 140 -8.59 5.26 -10.10
CA ILE A 140 -9.97 5.68 -10.39
C ILE A 140 -10.19 7.13 -9.99
N TYR A 141 -9.84 7.50 -8.76
CA TYR A 141 -10.11 8.82 -8.19
C TYR A 141 -9.31 9.93 -8.87
N ALA A 142 -8.11 9.63 -9.38
CA ALA A 142 -7.34 10.59 -10.17
C ALA A 142 -8.03 11.01 -11.49
N THR A 143 -8.99 10.22 -11.99
CA THR A 143 -9.71 10.51 -13.24
C THR A 143 -11.07 11.17 -13.02
N LEU A 144 -11.54 11.26 -11.76
CA LEU A 144 -12.86 11.79 -11.44
C LEU A 144 -12.84 13.30 -11.22
N PRO A 145 -13.87 14.02 -11.68
CA PRO A 145 -14.07 15.41 -11.31
C PRO A 145 -14.44 15.51 -9.80
N PRO A 146 -14.11 16.62 -9.12
CA PRO A 146 -14.36 16.79 -7.69
C PRO A 146 -15.83 16.58 -7.29
N GLU A 147 -16.77 16.94 -8.16
CA GLU A 147 -18.21 16.85 -7.93
C GLU A 147 -18.70 15.40 -7.81
N GLY A 148 -18.02 14.45 -8.45
CA GLY A 148 -18.39 13.02 -8.43
C GLY A 148 -17.63 12.20 -7.38
N LEU A 149 -16.55 12.74 -6.82
CA LEU A 149 -15.61 11.97 -6.00
C LEU A 149 -16.26 11.41 -4.72
N SER A 150 -17.02 12.24 -4.00
CA SER A 150 -17.64 11.86 -2.71
C SER A 150 -18.68 10.74 -2.88
N TYR A 151 -19.47 10.78 -3.95
CA TYR A 151 -20.45 9.75 -4.26
C TYR A 151 -19.79 8.43 -4.66
N VAL A 152 -18.75 8.47 -5.50
CA VAL A 152 -18.03 7.25 -5.87
C VAL A 152 -17.31 6.64 -4.66
N GLN A 153 -16.76 7.47 -3.77
CA GLN A 153 -16.13 7.02 -2.53
C GLN A 153 -17.10 6.25 -1.63
N SER A 154 -18.33 6.75 -1.43
CA SER A 154 -19.31 6.05 -0.58
C SER A 154 -19.75 4.70 -1.17
N VAL A 155 -19.92 4.61 -2.49
CA VAL A 155 -20.20 3.35 -3.19
C VAL A 155 -19.01 2.39 -3.08
N HIS A 156 -17.79 2.90 -3.26
CA HIS A 156 -16.57 2.11 -3.12
C HIS A 156 -16.35 1.62 -1.69
N GLU A 157 -16.71 2.37 -0.66
CA GLU A 157 -16.62 1.90 0.73
C GLU A 157 -17.48 0.66 0.97
N THR A 158 -18.71 0.66 0.45
CA THR A 158 -19.62 -0.49 0.53
C THR A 158 -19.08 -1.66 -0.29
N THR A 159 -18.66 -1.40 -1.53
CA THR A 159 -18.12 -2.43 -2.43
C THR A 159 -16.84 -3.06 -1.88
N LYS A 160 -15.94 -2.24 -1.30
CA LYS A 160 -14.69 -2.68 -0.66
C LYS A 160 -14.99 -3.70 0.43
N ARG A 161 -15.96 -3.38 1.29
CA ARG A 161 -16.38 -4.28 2.37
C ARG A 161 -16.98 -5.57 1.81
N ASP A 162 -17.89 -5.48 0.85
CA ASP A 162 -18.59 -6.65 0.31
C ASP A 162 -17.63 -7.59 -0.42
N GLN A 163 -16.73 -7.03 -1.22
CA GLN A 163 -15.66 -7.79 -1.88
C GLN A 163 -14.76 -8.50 -0.86
N PHE A 164 -14.36 -7.81 0.21
CA PHE A 164 -13.56 -8.42 1.28
C PHE A 164 -14.29 -9.61 1.93
N LEU A 165 -15.55 -9.42 2.33
CA LEU A 165 -16.37 -10.46 2.97
C LEU A 165 -16.66 -11.65 2.06
N MET A 166 -16.87 -11.41 0.77
CA MET A 166 -17.15 -12.46 -0.23
C MET A 166 -15.96 -13.41 -0.44
N LYS A 167 -14.75 -12.93 -0.17
CA LYS A 167 -13.47 -13.63 -0.43
C LYS A 167 -12.92 -14.37 0.80
N LEU A 168 -13.66 -14.37 1.90
CA LEU A 168 -13.30 -15.10 3.12
C LEU A 168 -13.50 -16.62 2.94
N ARG A 169 -12.72 -17.39 3.71
CA ARG A 169 -12.88 -18.85 3.82
C ARG A 169 -14.25 -19.21 4.40
N SER A 170 -14.72 -20.41 4.06
CA SER A 170 -16.00 -20.95 4.53
C SER A 170 -16.11 -21.09 6.05
N GLU A 171 -15.00 -21.17 6.79
CA GLU A 171 -15.00 -21.18 8.25
C GLU A 171 -15.53 -19.87 8.86
N PHE A 172 -15.50 -18.76 8.11
CA PHE A 172 -16.05 -17.48 8.53
C PHE A 172 -17.51 -17.26 8.07
N GLU A 173 -18.15 -18.27 7.45
CA GLU A 173 -19.51 -18.14 6.88
C GLU A 173 -20.52 -17.62 7.90
N SER A 174 -20.53 -18.18 9.11
CA SER A 174 -21.46 -17.79 10.16
C SER A 174 -21.26 -16.32 10.56
N THR A 175 -20.01 -15.88 10.72
CA THR A 175 -19.69 -14.48 11.03
C THR A 175 -20.08 -13.57 9.88
N ARG A 176 -19.80 -13.95 8.63
CA ARG A 176 -20.22 -13.21 7.43
C ARG A 176 -21.73 -13.05 7.37
N SER A 177 -22.50 -14.13 7.53
CA SER A 177 -23.96 -14.10 7.53
C SER A 177 -24.51 -13.19 8.62
N ASN A 178 -23.96 -13.26 9.83
CA ASN A 178 -24.35 -12.38 10.94
C ASN A 178 -24.05 -10.90 10.65
N LEU A 179 -22.94 -10.60 9.98
CA LEU A 179 -22.59 -9.23 9.57
C LEU A 179 -23.54 -8.70 8.49
N MET A 180 -23.96 -9.55 7.55
CA MET A 180 -24.88 -9.19 6.46
C MET A 180 -26.33 -8.98 6.92
N ASN A 181 -26.75 -9.67 7.98
CA ASN A 181 -28.12 -9.58 8.51
C ASN A 181 -28.35 -8.42 9.50
N ARG A 182 -27.35 -7.56 9.72
CA ARG A 182 -27.50 -6.39 10.60
C ARG A 182 -28.43 -5.36 9.97
N GLU A 183 -29.25 -4.72 10.80
CA GLU A 183 -30.17 -3.65 10.38
C GLU A 183 -29.42 -2.46 9.75
N SER A 184 -28.23 -2.14 10.27
CA SER A 184 -27.31 -1.19 9.68
C SER A 184 -26.12 -1.88 9.02
N VAL A 185 -25.79 -1.41 7.82
CA VAL A 185 -24.63 -1.79 7.02
C VAL A 185 -23.34 -1.50 7.82
N PRO A 186 -22.63 -2.52 8.35
CA PRO A 186 -21.45 -2.28 9.17
C PRO A 186 -20.28 -1.75 8.34
N SER A 187 -19.39 -0.96 8.98
CA SER A 187 -18.12 -0.56 8.37
C SER A 187 -17.16 -1.74 8.24
N LEU A 188 -16.17 -1.62 7.34
CA LEU A 188 -15.12 -2.64 7.20
C LEU A 188 -14.37 -2.87 8.53
N ASP A 189 -14.08 -1.81 9.30
CA ASP A 189 -13.42 -1.94 10.61
C ASP A 189 -14.26 -2.72 11.61
N THR A 190 -15.59 -2.52 11.60
CA THR A 190 -16.52 -3.28 12.42
C THR A 190 -16.48 -4.76 12.05
N CYS A 191 -16.51 -5.06 10.74
CA CYS A 191 -16.38 -6.43 10.24
C CYS A 191 -15.05 -7.07 10.67
N LEU A 192 -13.93 -6.35 10.57
CA LEU A 192 -12.61 -6.87 10.93
C LEU A 192 -12.52 -7.24 12.41
N ASN A 193 -13.07 -6.41 13.29
CA ASN A 193 -13.08 -6.71 14.73
C ASN A 193 -13.80 -8.03 15.03
N ASP A 194 -14.92 -8.29 14.37
CA ASP A 194 -15.67 -9.54 14.55
C ASP A 194 -14.94 -10.74 13.93
N LEU A 195 -14.30 -10.54 12.78
CA LEU A 195 -13.50 -11.57 12.11
C LEU A 195 -12.24 -11.94 12.90
N PHE A 196 -11.54 -10.97 13.50
CA PHE A 196 -10.40 -11.24 14.37
C PHE A 196 -10.81 -12.04 15.61
N ARG A 197 -11.94 -11.67 16.23
CA ARG A 197 -12.48 -12.44 17.37
C ARG A 197 -12.79 -13.88 16.96
N GLU A 198 -13.39 -14.07 15.78
CA GLU A 198 -13.71 -15.39 15.27
C GLU A 198 -12.46 -16.20 14.93
N GLU A 199 -11.45 -15.59 14.30
CA GLU A 199 -10.18 -16.26 14.02
C GLU A 199 -9.51 -16.77 15.30
N GLN A 200 -9.47 -15.95 16.35
CA GLN A 200 -8.96 -16.37 17.67
C GLN A 200 -9.80 -17.50 18.28
N ARG A 201 -11.13 -17.46 18.15
CA ARG A 201 -12.03 -18.52 18.61
C ARG A 201 -11.73 -19.85 17.91
N LEU A 202 -11.55 -19.83 16.59
CA LEU A 202 -11.22 -21.01 15.78
C LEU A 202 -9.85 -21.58 16.13
N LEU A 203 -8.84 -20.74 16.31
CA LEU A 203 -7.50 -21.16 16.75
C LEU A 203 -7.52 -21.86 18.12
N ASN A 204 -8.27 -21.30 19.07
CA ASN A 204 -8.44 -21.89 20.39
C ASN A 204 -9.16 -23.23 20.33
N GLN A 205 -10.20 -23.33 19.50
CA GLN A 205 -10.93 -24.58 19.31
C GLN A 205 -10.03 -25.69 18.72
N ASN A 206 -9.27 -25.37 17.68
CA ASN A 206 -8.31 -26.30 17.08
C ASN A 206 -7.26 -26.78 18.09
N THR A 207 -6.76 -25.87 18.94
CA THR A 207 -5.79 -26.22 19.99
C THR A 207 -6.37 -27.20 21.00
N MET A 208 -7.61 -26.97 21.45
CA MET A 208 -8.30 -27.89 22.38
C MET A 208 -8.57 -29.27 21.76
N GLU A 209 -8.92 -29.32 20.46
CA GLU A 209 -9.14 -30.58 19.73
C GLU A 209 -7.84 -31.38 19.54
N GLN A 210 -6.72 -30.72 19.29
CA GLN A 210 -5.40 -31.35 19.22
C GLN A 210 -4.95 -31.91 20.58
N GLN A 211 -5.19 -31.19 21.67
CA GLN A 211 -4.89 -31.68 23.02
C GLN A 211 -5.70 -32.93 23.37
N LYS A 212 -7.00 -32.96 23.05
CA LYS A 212 -7.85 -34.16 23.22
C LYS A 212 -7.33 -35.33 22.39
N SER A 213 -7.00 -35.09 21.13
CA SER A 213 -6.47 -36.12 20.21
C SER A 213 -5.10 -36.64 20.61
N THR A 214 -4.29 -35.89 21.37
CA THR A 214 -3.00 -36.35 21.91
C THR A 214 -3.17 -37.17 23.20
N PHE A 215 -4.17 -36.82 24.01
CA PHE A 215 -4.48 -37.53 25.25
C PHE A 215 -5.06 -38.93 25.01
N VAL A 216 -5.89 -39.09 23.97
CA VAL A 216 -6.55 -40.37 23.67
C VAL A 216 -5.55 -41.51 23.33
N PRO A 217 -4.54 -41.34 22.46
CA PRO A 217 -3.49 -42.33 22.21
C PRO A 217 -2.66 -42.66 23.45
N MET A 218 -2.32 -41.66 24.26
CA MET A 218 -1.50 -41.85 25.47
C MET A 218 -2.23 -42.69 26.54
N VAL A 219 -3.52 -42.44 26.74
CA VAL A 219 -4.37 -43.23 27.66
C VAL A 219 -4.57 -44.65 27.14
N MET A 220 -4.69 -44.85 25.83
CA MET A 220 -4.76 -46.20 25.24
C MET A 220 -3.47 -46.99 25.42
N GLN A 221 -2.30 -46.34 25.27
CA GLN A 221 -0.99 -46.98 25.50
C GLN A 221 -0.75 -47.32 26.97
N LEU A 222 -1.18 -46.46 27.90
CA LEU A 222 -1.08 -46.72 29.35
C LEU A 222 -1.95 -47.92 29.78
N LYS A 223 -3.17 -48.06 29.23
CA LYS A 223 -4.04 -49.21 29.52
C LYS A 223 -3.53 -50.53 28.93
N ALA A 224 -2.79 -50.49 27.82
CA ALA A 224 -2.21 -51.68 27.22
C ALA A 224 -0.98 -52.23 27.98
N SER A 225 -0.30 -51.39 28.76
CA SER A 225 0.89 -51.81 29.55
C SER A 225 0.57 -52.32 30.96
N GLN A 226 -0.71 -52.35 31.35
CA GLN A 226 -1.18 -52.84 32.66
C GLN A 226 -1.92 -54.20 32.58
N LYS A 227 -1.86 -54.88 31.44
CA LYS A 227 -2.31 -56.26 31.25
C LYS A 227 -1.11 -57.15 30.93
#